data_AF-A0A1N6F4S2-F1
#
_entry.id   AF-A0A1N6F4S2-F1
#
_cell.length_a   1.000
_cell.length_b   1.000
_cell.length_c   1.000
_cell.angle_alpha   90.00
_cell.angle_beta   90.00
_cell.angle_gamma   90.00
#
_symmetry.space_group_name_H-M   'P 1'
#
loop_
_entity.id
_entity.type
_entity.pdbx_description
1 polymer ?
#
loop_
_entity_poly.entity_id
_entity_poly.type
_entity_poly.pdbx_seq_one_letter_code
_entity_poly.pdbx_strand_id
1 'polypeptide(L)'
;MELRDALTQISEIRLQMARTEVFRGIRAMPVAFSGVLALATAGFQLAWIRDPSQELSGYLGLWIGAAVISAVAAGAEMVIRVRNSASPWTREITWLAVEQFIPCLVAGGLLTFVLIRFAPEALWMLPGLWQILFSLGVFASCRLLPRATFGVAVFYLATGLVCLALARGEYALSPWAMGLPFGVGQLLAAAVLYRTLECRDE
;
A
#
# COMPACT_ATOMS: atom_id res chain seq x y z
N MET A 1 -20.21 9.39 46.14
CA MET A 1 -19.02 8.51 46.16
C MET A 1 -19.19 7.40 45.13
N GLU A 2 -20.33 6.72 45.11
CA GLU A 2 -20.67 5.62 44.19
C GLU A 2 -20.58 5.94 42.69
N LEU A 3 -20.90 7.16 42.25
CA LEU A 3 -20.79 7.53 40.83
C LEU A 3 -19.33 7.56 40.33
N ARG A 4 -18.40 7.96 41.20
CA ARG A 4 -16.97 8.01 40.86
C ARG A 4 -16.40 6.59 40.76
N ASP A 5 -16.82 5.71 41.66
CA ASP A 5 -16.43 4.29 41.65
C ASP A 5 -17.02 3.55 40.45
N ALA A 6 -18.28 3.84 40.07
CA ALA A 6 -18.90 3.28 38.88
C ALA A 6 -18.20 3.74 37.58
N LEU A 7 -17.78 5.01 37.49
CA LEU A 7 -17.01 5.51 36.35
C LEU A 7 -15.60 4.90 36.29
N THR A 8 -14.94 4.73 37.44
CA THR A 8 -13.65 4.04 37.53
C THR A 8 -13.77 2.59 37.09
N GLN A 9 -14.79 1.86 37.55
CA GLN A 9 -15.06 0.49 37.11
C GLN A 9 -15.35 0.40 35.61
N ILE A 10 -16.13 1.32 35.04
CA ILE A 10 -16.35 1.37 33.59
C ILE A 10 -15.03 1.62 32.85
N SER A 11 -14.15 2.49 33.39
CA SER A 11 -12.85 2.76 32.79
C SER A 11 -11.91 1.55 32.86
N GLU A 12 -11.91 0.82 33.98
CA GLU A 12 -11.12 -0.39 34.18
C GLU A 12 -11.64 -1.55 33.32
N ILE A 13 -12.95 -1.73 33.21
CA ILE A 13 -13.57 -2.72 32.31
C ILE A 13 -13.27 -2.38 30.85
N ARG A 14 -13.33 -1.10 30.45
CA ARG A 14 -12.91 -0.68 29.10
C ARG A 14 -11.43 -0.92 28.86
N LEU A 15 -10.58 -0.73 29.88
CA LEU A 15 -9.14 -0.99 29.80
C LEU A 15 -8.83 -2.49 29.72
N GLN A 16 -9.59 -3.32 30.44
CA GLN A 16 -9.49 -4.78 30.37
C GLN A 16 -10.04 -5.30 29.04
N MET A 17 -11.22 -4.87 28.59
CA MET A 17 -11.76 -5.19 27.26
C MET A 17 -10.82 -4.77 26.13
N ALA A 18 -10.18 -3.60 26.23
CA ALA A 18 -9.17 -3.15 25.27
C ALA A 18 -7.88 -4.00 25.31
N ARG A 19 -7.60 -4.70 26.42
CA ARG A 19 -6.52 -5.68 26.52
C ARG A 19 -6.92 -7.08 26.04
N THR A 20 -8.21 -7.43 26.01
CA THR A 20 -8.68 -8.77 25.59
C THR A 20 -9.25 -8.84 24.17
N GLU A 21 -9.58 -7.72 23.51
CA GLU A 21 -9.91 -7.74 22.09
C GLU A 21 -8.63 -7.79 21.25
N VAL A 22 -8.24 -9.01 20.86
CA VAL A 22 -7.22 -9.23 19.84
C VAL A 22 -7.70 -8.62 18.53
N PHE A 23 -7.12 -7.47 18.23
CA PHE A 23 -7.47 -6.58 17.14
C PHE A 23 -7.12 -7.23 15.78
N ARG A 24 -8.13 -7.73 15.06
CA ARG A 24 -7.99 -8.30 13.70
C ARG A 24 -7.85 -7.17 12.67
N GLY A 25 -6.64 -6.60 12.62
CA GLY A 25 -6.40 -5.25 12.12
C GLY A 25 -6.35 -5.05 10.60
N ILE A 26 -5.65 -5.91 9.86
CA ILE A 26 -5.47 -5.74 8.41
C ILE A 26 -5.29 -7.13 7.83
N ARG A 27 -6.20 -7.55 6.94
CA ARG A 27 -6.05 -8.85 6.30
C ARG A 27 -4.92 -8.76 5.29
N ALA A 28 -4.02 -9.73 5.38
CA ALA A 28 -2.95 -9.89 4.42
C ALA A 28 -3.46 -10.09 2.97
N MET A 29 -4.74 -10.44 2.81
CA MET A 29 -5.29 -10.95 1.56
C MET A 29 -5.36 -9.91 0.42
N PRO A 30 -5.96 -8.69 0.56
CA PRO A 30 -5.94 -7.74 -0.55
C PRO A 30 -4.57 -7.14 -0.84
N VAL A 31 -3.73 -7.05 0.19
CA VAL A 31 -2.33 -6.65 0.03
C VAL A 31 -1.59 -7.70 -0.80
N ALA A 32 -1.70 -8.98 -0.47
CA ALA A 32 -1.14 -10.08 -1.25
C ALA A 32 -1.70 -10.12 -2.68
N PHE A 33 -3.01 -9.92 -2.84
CA PHE A 33 -3.67 -9.84 -4.14
C PHE A 33 -3.07 -8.73 -5.01
N SER A 34 -2.84 -7.53 -4.46
CA SER A 34 -2.20 -6.44 -5.21
C SER A 34 -0.77 -6.76 -5.62
N GLY A 35 -0.02 -7.50 -4.80
CA GLY A 35 1.32 -8.01 -5.15
C GLY A 35 1.28 -9.02 -6.30
N VAL A 36 0.39 -10.00 -6.24
CA VAL A 36 0.19 -10.98 -7.33
C VAL A 36 -0.27 -10.28 -8.60
N LEU A 37 -1.19 -9.32 -8.50
CA LEU A 37 -1.65 -8.52 -9.62
C LEU A 37 -0.50 -7.74 -10.25
N ALA A 38 0.37 -7.12 -9.45
CA ALA A 38 1.54 -6.40 -9.98
C ALA A 38 2.50 -7.32 -10.75
N LEU A 39 2.74 -8.55 -10.26
CA LEU A 39 3.56 -9.53 -10.97
C LEU A 39 2.89 -10.01 -12.26
N ALA A 40 1.58 -10.26 -12.23
CA ALA A 40 0.80 -10.63 -13.41
C ALA A 40 0.81 -9.52 -14.46
N THR A 41 0.66 -8.27 -14.04
CA THR A 41 0.75 -7.07 -14.87
C THR A 41 2.12 -6.95 -15.53
N ALA A 42 3.20 -7.18 -14.79
CA ALA A 42 4.56 -7.19 -15.35
C ALA A 42 4.77 -8.32 -16.37
N GLY A 43 4.25 -9.52 -16.09
CA GLY A 43 4.27 -10.64 -17.04
C GLY A 43 3.47 -10.35 -18.31
N PHE A 44 2.32 -9.70 -18.18
CA PHE A 44 1.50 -9.28 -19.31
C PHE A 44 2.18 -8.18 -20.14
N GLN A 45 2.81 -7.19 -19.48
CA GLN A 45 3.61 -6.18 -20.16
C GLN A 45 4.73 -6.82 -20.98
N LEU A 46 5.44 -7.82 -20.43
CA LEU A 46 6.51 -8.53 -21.13
C LEU A 46 6.01 -9.26 -22.39
N ALA A 47 4.79 -9.79 -22.35
CA ALA A 47 4.20 -10.54 -23.46
C ALA A 47 3.58 -9.63 -24.54
N TRP A 48 2.98 -8.51 -24.15
CA TRP A 48 2.14 -7.69 -25.02
C TRP A 48 2.79 -6.38 -25.49
N ILE A 49 3.69 -5.78 -24.69
CA ILE A 49 4.31 -4.49 -24.97
C ILE A 49 5.79 -4.70 -25.25
N ARG A 50 6.14 -4.82 -26.55
CA ARG A 50 7.53 -5.04 -27.00
C ARG A 50 8.39 -3.79 -26.88
N ASP A 51 7.83 -2.60 -27.09
CA ASP A 51 8.51 -1.30 -26.97
C ASP A 51 7.71 -0.31 -26.09
N PRO A 52 7.95 -0.30 -24.76
CA PRO A 52 7.24 0.57 -23.81
C PRO A 52 7.41 2.07 -24.09
N SER A 53 8.50 2.46 -24.74
CA SER A 53 8.77 3.85 -25.13
C SER A 53 7.90 4.35 -26.28
N GLN A 54 7.44 3.45 -27.16
CA GLN A 54 6.56 3.78 -28.28
C GLN A 54 5.08 3.57 -27.94
N GLU A 55 4.76 2.63 -27.05
CA GLU A 55 3.40 2.33 -26.59
C GLU A 55 3.12 2.84 -25.17
N LEU A 56 3.47 4.10 -24.92
CA LEU A 56 3.34 4.72 -23.60
C LEU A 56 1.89 4.71 -23.07
N SER A 57 0.90 4.88 -23.95
CA SER A 57 -0.53 4.82 -23.59
C SER A 57 -0.95 3.42 -23.13
N GLY A 58 -0.45 2.37 -23.79
CA GLY A 58 -0.67 0.97 -23.39
C GLY A 58 -0.02 0.65 -22.06
N TYR A 59 1.22 1.09 -21.85
CA TYR A 59 1.94 0.98 -20.59
C TYR A 59 1.17 1.65 -19.44
N LEU A 60 0.79 2.93 -19.62
CA LEU A 60 0.07 3.69 -18.60
C LEU A 60 -1.30 3.09 -18.32
N GLY A 61 -2.06 2.71 -19.34
CA GLY A 61 -3.37 2.09 -19.18
C GLY A 61 -3.30 0.78 -18.38
N LEU A 62 -2.29 -0.05 -18.65
CA LEU A 62 -2.07 -1.30 -17.94
C LEU A 62 -1.77 -1.06 -16.44
N TRP A 63 -0.81 -0.20 -16.13
CA TRP A 63 -0.39 0.07 -14.76
C TRP A 63 -1.42 0.86 -13.96
N ILE A 64 -2.08 1.85 -14.57
CA ILE A 64 -3.19 2.58 -13.94
C ILE A 64 -4.36 1.63 -13.71
N GLY A 65 -4.67 0.74 -14.66
CA GLY A 65 -5.70 -0.28 -14.50
C GLY A 65 -5.41 -1.20 -13.31
N ALA A 66 -4.18 -1.72 -13.20
CA ALA A 66 -3.76 -2.54 -12.07
C ALA A 66 -3.84 -1.78 -10.73
N ALA A 67 -3.46 -0.50 -10.72
CA ALA A 67 -3.56 0.35 -9.54
C ALA A 67 -5.02 0.59 -9.11
N VAL A 68 -5.92 0.86 -10.07
CA VAL A 68 -7.35 1.04 -9.81
C VAL A 68 -7.97 -0.23 -9.27
N ILE A 69 -7.68 -1.39 -9.86
CA ILE A 69 -8.18 -2.69 -9.38
C ILE A 69 -7.70 -2.95 -7.94
N SER A 70 -6.41 -2.68 -7.66
CA SER A 70 -5.84 -2.83 -6.31
C SER A 70 -6.51 -1.88 -5.30
N ALA A 71 -6.71 -0.62 -5.68
CA ALA A 71 -7.36 0.38 -4.83
C ALA A 71 -8.83 0.04 -4.55
N VAL A 72 -9.56 -0.46 -5.56
CA VAL A 72 -10.94 -0.92 -5.40
C VAL A 72 -11.00 -2.16 -4.50
N ALA A 73 -10.11 -3.13 -4.67
CA ALA A 73 -10.07 -4.32 -3.83
C ALA A 73 -9.78 -3.95 -2.35
N ALA A 74 -8.78 -3.10 -2.12
CA ALA A 74 -8.45 -2.60 -0.78
C ALA A 74 -9.59 -1.77 -0.17
N GLY A 75 -10.19 -0.88 -0.95
CA GLY A 75 -11.32 -0.06 -0.52
C GLY A 75 -12.58 -0.87 -0.23
N ALA A 76 -12.89 -1.88 -1.05
CA ALA A 76 -14.03 -2.76 -0.83
C ALA A 76 -13.87 -3.58 0.46
N GLU A 77 -12.69 -4.16 0.70
CA GLU A 77 -12.42 -4.85 1.96
C GLU A 77 -12.58 -3.90 3.16
N MET A 78 -12.08 -2.67 3.04
CA MET A 78 -12.19 -1.67 4.07
C MET A 78 -13.65 -1.30 4.38
N VAL A 79 -14.48 -1.10 3.36
CA VAL A 79 -15.91 -0.81 3.53
C VAL A 79 -16.64 -1.99 4.17
N ILE A 80 -16.39 -3.21 3.71
CA ILE A 80 -16.95 -4.44 4.30
C ILE A 80 -16.54 -4.53 5.78
N ARG A 81 -15.28 -4.22 6.09
CA ARG A 81 -14.77 -4.22 7.46
C ARG A 81 -15.43 -3.17 8.33
N VAL A 82 -15.56 -1.93 7.86
CA VAL A 82 -16.24 -0.86 8.60
C VAL A 82 -17.71 -1.23 8.88
N ARG A 83 -18.38 -1.92 7.95
CA ARG A 83 -19.76 -2.38 8.12
C ARG A 83 -19.87 -3.55 9.11
N ASN A 84 -18.91 -4.47 9.10
CA ASN A 84 -18.92 -5.67 9.94
C ASN A 84 -18.26 -5.50 11.31
N SER A 85 -17.56 -4.38 11.55
CA SER A 85 -16.88 -4.11 12.82
C SER A 85 -17.86 -3.56 13.86
N ALA A 86 -18.07 -4.30 14.95
CA ALA A 86 -18.88 -3.85 16.08
C ALA A 86 -18.19 -2.79 16.96
N SER A 87 -16.84 -2.70 16.90
CA SER A 87 -16.04 -1.79 17.73
C SER A 87 -15.72 -0.46 17.02
N PRO A 88 -16.12 0.70 17.58
CA PRO A 88 -15.83 2.03 17.02
C PRO A 88 -14.33 2.34 16.88
N TRP A 89 -13.50 1.81 17.78
CA TRP A 89 -12.05 2.00 17.81
C TRP A 89 -11.35 1.44 16.57
N THR A 90 -11.80 0.27 16.11
CA THR A 90 -11.27 -0.40 14.92
C THR A 90 -11.50 0.42 13.66
N ARG A 91 -12.65 1.10 13.58
CA ARG A 91 -13.00 1.99 12.47
C ARG A 91 -12.10 3.22 12.45
N GLU A 92 -11.86 3.83 13.61
CA GLU A 92 -11.09 5.09 13.73
C GLU A 92 -9.61 4.91 13.36
N ILE A 93 -8.95 3.86 13.86
CA ILE A 93 -7.55 3.56 13.52
C ILE A 93 -7.37 3.30 12.01
N THR A 94 -8.36 2.66 11.39
CA THR A 94 -8.32 2.33 9.96
C THR A 94 -8.45 3.58 9.10
N TRP A 95 -9.40 4.46 9.45
CA TRP A 95 -9.57 5.73 8.75
C TRP A 95 -8.35 6.64 8.91
N LEU A 96 -7.74 6.69 10.10
CA LEU A 96 -6.50 7.46 10.31
C LEU A 96 -5.34 6.94 9.45
N ALA A 97 -5.19 5.61 9.34
CA ALA A 97 -4.14 5.02 8.48
C ALA A 97 -4.35 5.35 7.00
N VAL A 98 -5.61 5.33 6.55
CA VAL A 98 -6.00 5.71 5.18
C VAL A 98 -5.76 7.18 4.92
N GLU A 99 -6.16 8.04 5.85
CA GLU A 99 -5.98 9.48 5.76
C GLU A 99 -4.49 9.86 5.67
N GLN A 100 -3.63 9.14 6.38
CA GLN A 100 -2.18 9.31 6.28
C GLN A 100 -1.60 8.79 4.95
N PHE A 101 -2.27 7.85 4.29
CA PHE A 101 -1.81 7.24 3.05
C PHE A 101 -2.32 7.94 1.78
N ILE A 102 -3.56 8.46 1.80
CA ILE A 102 -4.19 9.14 0.65
C ILE A 102 -3.30 10.24 0.03
N PRO A 103 -2.63 11.12 0.81
CA PRO A 103 -1.78 12.16 0.24
C PRO A 103 -0.70 11.62 -0.70
N CYS A 104 -0.13 10.44 -0.44
CA CYS A 104 0.90 9.88 -1.32
C CYS A 104 0.31 9.41 -2.66
N LEU A 105 -0.91 8.85 -2.65
CA LEU A 105 -1.61 8.42 -3.85
C LEU A 105 -2.03 9.62 -4.71
N VAL A 106 -2.56 10.66 -4.07
CA VAL A 106 -2.94 11.91 -4.74
C VAL A 106 -1.70 12.56 -5.37
N ALA A 107 -0.61 12.66 -4.62
CA ALA A 107 0.65 13.19 -5.13
C ALA A 107 1.16 12.36 -6.32
N GLY A 108 1.12 11.02 -6.24
CA GLY A 108 1.54 10.13 -7.33
C GLY A 108 0.69 10.28 -8.58
N GLY A 109 -0.64 10.37 -8.43
CA GLY A 109 -1.57 10.60 -9.53
C GLY A 109 -1.36 11.95 -10.20
N LEU A 110 -1.25 13.04 -9.43
CA LEU A 110 -0.99 14.38 -9.95
C LEU A 110 0.38 14.47 -10.63
N LEU A 111 1.41 13.86 -10.04
CA LEU A 111 2.74 13.79 -10.65
C LEU A 111 2.69 13.05 -11.99
N THR A 112 1.99 11.91 -12.05
CA THR A 112 1.79 11.16 -13.29
C THR A 112 1.11 12.03 -14.35
N PHE A 113 0.05 12.75 -13.98
CA PHE A 113 -0.64 13.67 -14.88
C PHE A 113 0.27 14.78 -15.40
N VAL A 114 1.06 15.41 -14.53
CA VAL A 114 1.98 16.48 -14.92
C VAL A 114 3.06 15.96 -15.86
N LEU A 115 3.66 14.80 -15.58
CA LEU A 115 4.68 14.22 -16.45
C LEU A 115 4.13 13.87 -17.84
N ILE A 116 2.91 13.31 -17.92
CA ILE A 116 2.27 13.02 -19.21
C ILE A 116 2.03 14.29 -20.03
N ARG A 117 1.63 15.40 -19.37
CA ARG A 117 1.18 16.60 -20.08
C ARG A 117 2.27 17.62 -20.35
N PHE A 118 3.28 17.70 -19.50
CA PHE A 118 4.27 18.79 -19.52
C PHE A 118 5.72 18.32 -19.65
N ALA A 119 6.05 17.08 -19.29
CA ALA A 119 7.43 16.57 -19.32
C ALA A 119 7.49 15.08 -19.68
N PRO A 120 7.01 14.67 -20.88
CA PRO A 120 6.97 13.27 -21.28
C PRO A 120 8.36 12.62 -21.33
N GLU A 121 9.41 13.39 -21.58
CA GLU A 121 10.81 12.96 -21.53
C GLU A 121 11.27 12.48 -20.14
N ALA A 122 10.56 12.84 -19.07
CA ALA A 122 10.86 12.40 -17.71
C ALA A 122 10.03 11.18 -17.27
N LEU A 123 9.17 10.62 -18.13
CA LEU A 123 8.30 9.50 -17.80
C LEU A 123 9.05 8.21 -17.43
N TRP A 124 10.29 8.04 -17.89
CA TRP A 124 11.13 6.91 -17.47
C TRP A 124 11.37 6.87 -15.95
N MET A 125 11.27 8.01 -15.25
CA MET A 125 11.42 8.12 -13.80
C MET A 125 10.18 7.65 -13.04
N LEU A 126 9.03 7.52 -13.72
CA LEU A 126 7.72 7.29 -13.11
C LEU A 126 7.69 6.08 -12.16
N PRO A 127 8.24 4.89 -12.51
CA PRO A 127 8.25 3.74 -11.60
C PRO A 127 9.00 4.00 -10.30
N GLY A 128 10.15 4.67 -10.37
CA GLY A 128 10.97 4.99 -9.19
C GLY A 128 10.32 6.06 -8.31
N LEU A 129 9.74 7.09 -8.93
CA LEU A 129 9.00 8.14 -8.22
C LEU A 129 7.78 7.58 -7.48
N TRP A 130 7.02 6.66 -8.10
CA TRP A 130 5.90 5.99 -7.44
C TRP A 130 6.35 5.17 -6.22
N GLN A 131 7.46 4.44 -6.32
CA GLN A 131 7.99 3.66 -5.19
C GLN A 131 8.42 4.56 -4.02
N ILE A 132 9.05 5.69 -4.31
CA ILE A 132 9.44 6.67 -3.29
C ILE A 132 8.20 7.27 -2.62
N LEU A 133 7.20 7.71 -3.39
CA LEU A 133 5.95 8.25 -2.84
C LEU A 133 5.19 7.21 -2.01
N PHE A 134 5.10 5.98 -2.51
CA PHE A 134 4.49 4.87 -1.79
C PHE A 134 5.21 4.60 -0.46
N SER A 135 6.55 4.57 -0.48
CA SER A 135 7.37 4.44 0.73
C SER A 135 7.06 5.52 1.76
N LEU A 136 6.95 6.79 1.35
CA LEU A 136 6.59 7.90 2.24
C LEU A 136 5.19 7.73 2.84
N GLY A 137 4.22 7.26 2.05
CA GLY A 137 2.89 6.91 2.55
C GLY A 137 2.97 5.82 3.63
N VAL A 138 3.73 4.75 3.38
CA VAL A 138 3.92 3.67 4.37
C VAL A 138 4.64 4.19 5.62
N PHE A 139 5.66 5.04 5.50
CA PHE A 139 6.34 5.66 6.63
C PHE A 139 5.40 6.51 7.48
N ALA A 140 4.53 7.31 6.85
CA ALA A 140 3.52 8.10 7.56
C ALA A 140 2.61 7.19 8.40
N SER A 141 2.16 6.08 7.82
CA SER A 141 1.29 5.10 8.49
C SER A 141 2.02 4.19 9.49
N CYS A 142 3.36 4.16 9.53
CA CYS A 142 4.12 3.26 10.43
C CYS A 142 3.82 3.47 11.92
N ARG A 143 3.36 4.66 12.33
CA ARG A 143 2.96 4.91 13.73
C ARG A 143 1.69 4.17 14.14
N LEU A 144 0.88 3.76 13.16
CA LEU A 144 -0.40 3.07 13.35
C LEU A 144 -0.30 1.56 13.01
N LEU A 145 0.83 1.13 12.43
CA LEU A 145 1.04 -0.21 11.90
C LEU A 145 2.11 -0.99 12.69
N PRO A 146 2.20 -2.33 12.53
CA PRO A 146 3.25 -3.12 13.17
C PRO A 146 4.65 -2.59 12.85
N ARG A 147 5.58 -2.67 13.81
CA ARG A 147 6.97 -2.19 13.65
C ARG A 147 7.69 -2.76 12.42
N ALA A 148 7.32 -3.97 12.01
CA ALA A 148 7.89 -4.62 10.83
C ALA A 148 7.50 -3.94 9.51
N THR A 149 6.42 -3.14 9.47
CA THR A 149 6.02 -2.35 8.29
C THR A 149 7.05 -1.28 7.94
N PHE A 150 7.88 -0.84 8.89
CA PHE A 150 9.02 0.05 8.62
C PHE A 150 10.01 -0.56 7.62
N GLY A 151 10.26 -1.88 7.71
CA GLY A 151 11.13 -2.58 6.77
C GLY A 151 10.58 -2.58 5.34
N VAL A 152 9.26 -2.66 5.20
CA VAL A 152 8.57 -2.56 3.90
C VAL A 152 8.73 -1.15 3.31
N ALA A 153 8.58 -0.11 4.14
CA ALA A 153 8.78 1.27 3.70
C ALA A 153 10.23 1.50 3.22
N VAL A 154 11.23 1.03 3.98
CA VAL A 154 12.65 1.10 3.60
C VAL A 154 12.91 0.34 2.30
N PHE A 155 12.32 -0.84 2.13
CA PHE A 155 12.43 -1.61 0.89
C PHE A 155 11.94 -0.81 -0.32
N TYR A 156 10.74 -0.22 -0.26
CA TYR A 156 10.22 0.62 -1.35
C TYR A 156 11.08 1.86 -1.63
N LEU A 157 11.64 2.49 -0.60
CA LEU A 157 12.55 3.62 -0.78
C LEU A 157 13.82 3.19 -1.52
N ALA A 158 14.43 2.09 -1.09
CA ALA A 158 15.64 1.56 -1.68
C ALA A 158 15.43 1.15 -3.14
N THR A 159 14.37 0.39 -3.43
CA THR A 159 14.05 -0.01 -4.81
C THR A 159 13.70 1.18 -5.69
N GLY A 160 13.01 2.20 -5.15
CA GLY A 160 12.69 3.42 -5.90
C GLY A 160 13.94 4.20 -6.30
N LEU A 161 14.89 4.36 -5.37
CA LEU A 161 16.19 5.01 -5.65
C LEU A 161 17.04 4.19 -6.63
N VAL A 162 17.09 2.87 -6.46
CA VAL A 162 17.80 1.96 -7.37
C VAL A 162 17.17 2.01 -8.77
N CYS A 163 15.83 2.08 -8.85
CA CYS A 163 15.12 2.23 -10.12
C CYS A 163 15.51 3.54 -10.83
N LEU A 164 15.59 4.66 -10.11
CA LEU A 164 16.02 5.95 -10.70
C LEU A 164 17.50 5.97 -11.11
N ALA A 165 18.34 5.21 -10.40
CA ALA A 165 19.76 5.10 -10.69
C ALA A 165 20.02 4.20 -11.91
N LEU A 166 19.34 3.06 -12.01
CA LEU A 166 19.65 1.99 -12.96
C LEU A 166 18.70 1.91 -14.16
N ALA A 167 17.42 2.29 -14.03
CA ALA A 167 16.44 2.16 -15.11
C ALA A 167 16.53 3.34 -16.10
N ARG A 168 17.70 3.51 -16.74
CA ARG A 168 17.95 4.50 -17.79
C ARG A 168 18.20 3.82 -19.14
N GLY A 169 17.93 4.52 -20.24
CA GLY A 169 18.18 4.02 -21.59
C GLY A 169 17.26 2.85 -21.98
N GLU A 170 17.82 1.73 -22.41
CA GLU A 170 17.06 0.53 -22.83
C GLU A 170 16.23 -0.10 -21.71
N TYR A 171 16.56 0.18 -20.44
CA TYR A 171 15.81 -0.29 -19.28
C TYR A 171 14.73 0.70 -18.81
N ALA A 172 14.59 1.85 -19.47
CA ALA A 172 13.51 2.79 -19.19
C ALA A 172 12.15 2.11 -19.37
N LEU A 173 11.29 2.20 -18.34
CA LEU A 173 9.96 1.55 -18.32
C LEU A 173 9.97 0.02 -18.44
N SER A 174 11.08 -0.64 -18.07
CA SER A 174 11.14 -2.09 -17.99
C SER A 174 9.99 -2.64 -17.12
N PRO A 175 9.31 -3.73 -17.54
CA PRO A 175 8.20 -4.33 -16.76
C PRO A 175 8.62 -4.69 -15.33
N TRP A 176 9.90 -5.04 -15.17
CA TRP A 176 10.48 -5.42 -13.89
C TRP A 176 10.80 -4.22 -12.98
N ALA A 177 10.98 -3.03 -13.54
CA ALA A 177 11.26 -1.82 -12.78
C ALA A 177 10.11 -1.45 -11.82
N MET A 178 8.89 -1.81 -12.19
CA MET A 178 7.68 -1.58 -11.39
C MET A 178 7.14 -2.90 -10.80
N GLY A 179 7.14 -3.98 -11.57
CA GLY A 179 6.59 -5.28 -11.16
C GLY A 179 7.30 -5.94 -9.99
N LEU A 180 8.64 -6.00 -10.00
CA LEU A 180 9.39 -6.63 -8.91
C LEU A 180 9.22 -5.88 -7.59
N PRO A 181 9.46 -4.55 -7.52
CA PRO A 181 9.29 -3.82 -6.27
C PRO A 181 7.86 -3.86 -5.72
N PHE A 182 6.84 -3.68 -6.57
CA PHE A 182 5.46 -3.75 -6.10
C PHE A 182 5.04 -5.17 -5.73
N GLY A 183 5.38 -6.18 -6.53
CA GLY A 183 5.08 -7.57 -6.22
C GLY A 183 5.72 -8.04 -4.91
N VAL A 184 7.04 -7.89 -4.80
CA VAL A 184 7.78 -8.29 -3.59
C VAL A 184 7.38 -7.44 -2.40
N GLY A 185 7.27 -6.12 -2.55
CA GLY A 185 6.93 -5.21 -1.46
C GLY A 185 5.53 -5.46 -0.88
N GLN A 186 4.53 -5.73 -1.73
CA GLN A 186 3.17 -6.05 -1.28
C GLN A 186 3.10 -7.45 -0.66
N LEU A 187 3.82 -8.44 -1.18
CA LEU A 187 3.89 -9.77 -0.56
C LEU A 187 4.61 -9.72 0.81
N LEU A 188 5.67 -8.92 0.94
CA LEU A 188 6.32 -8.66 2.22
C LEU A 188 5.38 -7.96 3.20
N ALA A 189 4.65 -6.94 2.75
CA ALA A 189 3.63 -6.27 3.56
C ALA A 189 2.56 -7.25 4.03
N ALA A 190 2.03 -8.08 3.12
CA ALA A 190 1.08 -9.13 3.44
C ALA A 190 1.64 -10.14 4.45
N ALA A 191 2.87 -10.61 4.26
CA ALA A 191 3.52 -11.53 5.19
C ALA A 191 3.74 -10.92 6.58
N VAL A 192 4.10 -9.64 6.66
CA VAL A 192 4.22 -8.90 7.91
C VAL A 192 2.87 -8.83 8.61
N LEU A 193 1.82 -8.44 7.90
CA LEU A 193 0.46 -8.34 8.44
C LEU A 193 -0.05 -9.71 8.90
N TYR A 194 0.15 -10.75 8.08
CA TYR A 194 -0.20 -12.14 8.42
C TYR A 194 0.50 -12.60 9.70
N ARG A 195 1.82 -12.43 9.79
CA ARG A 195 2.58 -12.91 10.96
C ARG A 195 2.28 -12.14 12.24
N THR A 196 2.04 -10.82 12.14
CA THR A 196 1.84 -9.98 13.33
C THR A 196 0.40 -9.91 13.80
N LEU A 197 -0.58 -10.13 12.91
CA LEU A 197 -2.00 -9.97 13.19
C LEU A 197 -2.82 -11.26 13.03
N GLU A 198 -2.33 -12.27 12.28
CA GLU A 198 -3.07 -13.52 11.99
C GLU A 198 -2.40 -14.77 12.59
N CYS A 199 -1.05 -14.84 12.66
CA CYS A 199 -0.32 -16.05 13.08
C CYS A 199 0.11 -16.07 14.55
N ARG A 200 0.01 -14.95 15.30
CA ARG A 200 0.30 -14.94 16.74
C ARG A 200 -0.84 -15.53 17.60
N ASP A 201 -1.75 -16.24 16.92
CA ASP A 201 -2.95 -16.90 17.42
C ASP A 201 -2.90 -18.45 17.25
N GLU A 202 -1.76 -19.04 16.84
CA GLU A 202 -1.44 -20.47 17.04
C GLU A 202 -0.36 -20.63 18.11
#